data_AF-A0A6L7VK28-F1
#
_entry.id   AF-A0A6L7VK28-F1
#
_cell.length_a   1.000
_cell.length_b   1.000
_cell.length_c   1.000
_cell.angle_alpha   90.00
_cell.angle_beta   90.00
_cell.angle_gamma   90.00
#
_symmetry.space_group_name_H-M   'P 1'
#
loop_
_entity.id
_entity.type
_entity.pdbx_description
1 polymer ?
#
loop_
_entity_poly.entity_id
_entity_poly.type
_entity_poly.pdbx_seq_one_letter_code
_entity_poly.pdbx_strand_id
1 'polypeptide(L)'
;MGSAIDIVERCGVPRFYFVDFPLGNPCGKPYDDAMQFDIVNAALRLFTSAEAPRTVEVDPHHWGSDAWRQRYMAIKPEDRERMLRLGEERRRERQHLREIGQVREG
;
A
#
# COMPACT_ATOMS: atom_id res chain seq x y z
N MET A 1 -4.71 7.71 4.88
CA MET A 1 -3.52 8.13 4.11
C MET A 1 -2.68 6.91 3.82
N GLY A 2 -1.93 6.87 2.73
CA GLY A 2 -1.17 5.68 2.35
C GLY A 2 -0.39 5.83 1.05
N SER A 3 0.38 4.79 0.70
CA SER A 3 1.25 4.75 -0.48
C SER A 3 0.80 3.77 -1.57
N ALA A 4 -0.42 3.21 -1.45
CA ALA A 4 -1.02 2.33 -2.45
C ALA A 4 -2.35 2.94 -2.92
N ILE A 5 -2.33 3.64 -4.04
CA ILE A 5 -3.51 4.35 -4.57
C ILE A 5 -4.47 3.40 -5.32
N ASP A 6 -3.94 2.41 -6.03
CA ASP A 6 -4.68 1.47 -6.87
C ASP A 6 -5.74 0.66 -6.12
N ILE A 7 -5.36 0.09 -4.97
CA ILE A 7 -6.27 -0.65 -4.09
C ILE A 7 -7.37 0.28 -3.57
N VAL A 8 -6.98 1.49 -3.20
CA VAL A 8 -7.85 2.45 -2.54
C VAL A 8 -8.90 3.02 -3.48
N GLU A 9 -8.51 3.34 -4.72
CA GLU A 9 -9.42 3.74 -5.78
C GLU A 9 -10.42 2.62 -6.11
N ARG A 10 -9.95 1.37 -6.18
CA ARG A 10 -10.82 0.21 -6.41
C ARG A 10 -11.82 -0.02 -5.29
N CYS A 11 -11.40 0.13 -4.04
CA CYS A 11 -12.26 -0.02 -2.87
C CYS A 11 -13.20 1.17 -2.67
N GLY A 12 -12.92 2.32 -3.28
CA GLY A 12 -13.78 3.50 -3.21
C GLY A 12 -13.86 4.11 -1.82
N VAL A 13 -12.72 4.25 -1.13
CA VAL A 13 -12.71 4.77 0.25
C VAL A 13 -13.26 6.19 0.33
N PRO A 14 -13.84 6.62 1.47
CA PRO A 14 -14.44 7.95 1.58
C PRO A 14 -13.45 9.10 1.38
N ARG A 15 -12.24 9.00 1.95
CA ARG A 15 -11.21 10.06 1.90
C ARG A 15 -9.83 9.41 1.88
N PHE A 16 -8.92 9.90 1.05
CA PHE A 16 -7.56 9.36 0.98
C PHE A 16 -6.51 10.43 0.68
N TYR A 17 -5.51 10.52 1.54
CA TYR A 17 -4.31 11.30 1.27
C TYR A 17 -3.22 10.36 0.76
N PHE A 18 -2.86 10.48 -0.51
CA PHE A 18 -1.90 9.62 -1.17
C PHE A 18 -0.48 10.21 -1.05
N VAL A 19 0.45 9.38 -0.59
CA VAL A 19 1.87 9.73 -0.48
C VAL A 19 2.66 8.75 -1.34
N ASP A 20 3.22 9.24 -2.45
CA ASP A 20 3.86 8.43 -3.50
C ASP A 20 5.29 7.98 -3.13
N PHE A 21 5.40 7.34 -1.97
CA PHE A 21 6.63 6.85 -1.35
C PHE A 21 6.65 5.31 -1.34
N PRO A 22 7.81 4.67 -1.06
CA PRO A 22 7.86 3.22 -0.91
C PRO A 22 6.90 2.73 0.16
N LEU A 23 6.28 1.56 -0.07
CA LEU A 23 5.36 0.95 0.89
C LEU A 23 6.00 0.88 2.29
N GLY A 24 5.23 1.28 3.30
CA GLY A 24 5.69 1.38 4.69
C GLY A 24 6.12 2.78 5.11
N ASN A 25 6.17 3.75 4.19
CA ASN A 25 6.51 5.15 4.47
C ASN A 25 5.37 6.14 4.16
N PRO A 26 4.11 5.86 4.57
CA PRO A 26 2.97 6.70 4.18
C PRO A 26 2.96 8.06 4.89
N CYS A 27 3.78 8.25 5.91
CA CYS A 27 3.83 9.47 6.71
C CYS A 27 5.10 10.28 6.47
N GLY A 28 5.95 9.93 5.51
CA GLY A 28 7.22 10.65 5.28
C GLY A 28 8.45 9.75 5.27
N LYS A 29 9.61 10.35 4.99
CA LYS A 29 10.90 9.66 5.05
C LYS A 29 11.28 9.34 6.49
N PRO A 30 11.98 8.21 6.73
CA PRO A 30 12.58 7.95 8.03
C PRO A 30 13.46 9.13 8.49
N TYR A 31 13.30 9.54 9.75
CA TYR A 31 14.07 10.60 10.41
C TYR A 31 13.93 12.02 9.82
N ASP A 32 12.98 12.24 8.92
CA ASP A 32 12.63 13.57 8.41
C ASP A 32 11.37 14.08 9.15
N ASP A 33 11.56 14.55 10.38
CA ASP A 33 10.46 14.94 11.27
C ASP A 33 9.62 16.08 10.69
N ALA A 34 10.26 17.00 9.95
CA ALA A 34 9.58 18.12 9.30
C ALA A 34 8.63 17.63 8.19
N MET A 35 9.14 16.79 7.28
CA MET A 35 8.30 16.17 6.24
C MET A 35 7.18 15.33 6.86
N GLN A 36 7.48 14.59 7.93
CA GLN A 36 6.48 13.77 8.60
C GLN A 36 5.34 14.60 9.20
N PHE A 37 5.70 15.70 9.85
CA PHE A 37 4.74 16.65 10.40
C PHE A 37 3.87 17.27 9.31
N ASP A 38 4.47 17.70 8.20
CA ASP A 38 3.74 18.33 7.10
C ASP A 38 2.75 17.38 6.43
N ILE A 39 3.18 16.15 6.13
CA ILE A 39 2.35 15.10 5.53
C ILE A 39 1.16 14.75 6.43
N VAL A 40 1.41 14.53 7.73
CA VAL A 40 0.35 14.17 8.68
C VAL A 40 -0.65 15.31 8.83
N ASN A 41 -0.20 16.56 8.91
CA ASN A 41 -1.09 17.71 8.99
C ASN A 41 -1.92 17.90 7.72
N ALA A 42 -1.33 17.71 6.53
CA ALA A 42 -2.06 17.79 5.28
C ALA A 42 -3.14 16.71 5.18
N ALA A 43 -2.82 15.47 5.56
CA ALA A 43 -3.79 14.40 5.62
C ALA A 43 -4.94 14.70 6.60
N LEU A 44 -4.63 15.21 7.79
CA LEU A 44 -5.65 15.61 8.77
C LEU A 44 -6.55 16.71 8.23
N ARG A 45 -5.99 17.73 7.56
CA ARG A 45 -6.77 18.78 6.90
C ARG A 45 -7.77 18.17 5.91
N LEU A 46 -7.30 17.38 4.94
CA LEU A 46 -8.18 16.68 3.99
C LEU A 46 -9.28 15.88 4.71
N PHE A 47 -8.92 15.13 5.74
CA PHE A 47 -9.89 14.30 6.46
C PHE A 47 -10.95 15.13 7.16
N THR A 48 -10.60 16.32 7.66
CA THR A 48 -11.56 17.20 8.32
C THR A 48 -12.37 18.09 7.37
N SER A 49 -11.86 18.38 6.17
CA SER A 49 -12.48 19.34 5.24
C SER A 49 -13.15 18.73 4.00
N ALA A 50 -12.89 17.47 3.67
CA ALA A 50 -13.51 16.84 2.50
C ALA A 50 -15.03 16.69 2.67
N GLU A 51 -15.79 17.26 1.73
CA GLU A 51 -17.25 17.26 1.73
C GLU A 51 -17.86 16.09 0.93
N ALA A 52 -17.07 15.46 0.06
CA ALA A 52 -17.52 14.38 -0.83
C ALA A 52 -16.85 13.04 -0.49
N PRO A 53 -17.50 11.90 -0.78
CA PRO A 53 -16.82 10.61 -0.76
C PRO A 53 -15.84 10.51 -1.93
N ARG A 54 -14.85 9.60 -1.81
CA ARG A 54 -13.79 9.37 -2.79
C ARG A 54 -12.92 10.60 -3.06
N THR A 55 -12.83 11.52 -2.10
CA THR A 55 -11.89 12.65 -2.22
C THR A 55 -10.47 12.15 -2.00
N VAL A 56 -9.63 12.34 -3.02
CA VAL A 56 -8.22 11.97 -2.99
C VAL A 56 -7.38 13.23 -3.20
N GLU A 57 -6.40 13.45 -2.33
CA GLU A 57 -5.32 14.42 -2.57
C GLU A 57 -3.97 13.72 -2.60
N VAL A 58 -3.05 14.26 -3.40
CA VAL A 58 -1.70 13.74 -3.55
C VAL A 58 -0.74 14.67 -2.82
N ASP A 59 0.11 14.10 -1.98
CA ASP A 59 1.19 14.81 -1.30
C ASP A 59 2.24 15.34 -2.30
N PRO A 60 2.73 16.57 -2.15
CA PRO A 60 3.69 17.15 -3.06
C PRO A 60 5.15 16.76 -2.79
N HIS A 61 5.47 16.08 -1.69
CA HIS A 61 6.86 15.72 -1.37
C HIS A 61 7.36 14.61 -2.29
N HIS A 62 8.68 14.55 -2.46
CA HIS A 62 9.32 13.54 -3.30
C HIS A 62 10.31 12.68 -2.50
N TRP A 63 10.30 11.37 -2.78
CA TRP A 63 11.21 10.41 -2.14
C TRP A 63 12.69 10.71 -2.45
N GLY A 64 12.96 11.35 -3.59
CA GLY A 64 14.27 11.78 -4.05
C GLY A 64 14.73 11.03 -5.31
N SER A 65 14.32 9.78 -5.47
CA SER A 65 14.46 9.02 -6.72
C SER A 65 13.37 7.98 -6.84
N ASP A 66 13.07 7.53 -8.06
CA ASP A 66 12.14 6.43 -8.34
C ASP A 66 12.81 5.04 -8.40
N ALA A 67 14.11 4.95 -8.09
CA ALA A 67 14.86 3.70 -8.17
C ALA A 67 14.30 2.60 -7.24
N TRP A 68 13.57 2.98 -6.18
CA TRP A 68 12.89 2.04 -5.30
C TRP A 68 11.77 1.27 -6.00
N ARG A 69 11.11 1.86 -7.00
CA ARG A 69 9.98 1.22 -7.72
C ARG A 69 10.43 -0.04 -8.45
N GLN A 70 11.63 -0.02 -9.02
CA GLN A 70 12.20 -1.18 -9.70
C GLN A 70 12.63 -2.30 -8.75
N ARG A 71 12.86 -2.00 -7.47
CA ARG A 71 13.23 -2.99 -6.45
C ARG A 71 12.01 -3.54 -5.73
N TYR A 72 11.00 -2.70 -5.56
CA TYR A 72 9.77 -3.03 -4.87
C TYR A 72 8.96 -4.07 -5.65
N MET A 73 8.67 -5.21 -4.99
CA MET A 73 7.96 -6.37 -5.57
C MET A 73 8.58 -6.93 -6.87
N ALA A 74 9.86 -6.65 -7.11
CA ALA A 74 10.54 -7.13 -8.30
C ALA A 74 10.66 -8.66 -8.29
N ILE A 75 10.06 -9.32 -9.29
CA ILE A 75 10.26 -10.74 -9.53
C ILE A 75 11.45 -10.86 -10.47
N LYS A 76 12.61 -11.24 -9.92
CA LYS A 76 13.79 -11.51 -10.73
C LYS A 76 13.59 -12.80 -11.52
N PRO A 77 14.17 -12.94 -12.73
CA PRO A 77 14.06 -14.16 -13.53
C PRO A 77 14.44 -15.42 -12.74
N GLU A 78 15.47 -15.32 -11.90
CA GLU A 78 15.99 -16.43 -11.09
C GLU A 78 15.02 -16.85 -9.97
N ASP A 79 14.15 -15.95 -9.51
CA ASP A 79 13.18 -16.21 -8.46
C ASP A 79 11.85 -16.80 -8.98
N ARG A 80 11.63 -16.75 -10.31
CA ARG A 80 10.32 -17.05 -10.92
C ARG A 80 9.83 -18.45 -10.60
N GLU A 81 10.69 -19.46 -10.77
CA GLU A 81 10.30 -20.86 -10.54
C GLU A 81 10.01 -21.13 -9.05
N ARG A 82 10.85 -20.57 -8.16
CA ARG A 82 10.62 -20.64 -6.70
C ARG A 82 9.27 -20.03 -6.33
N MET A 83 8.94 -18.86 -6.88
CA MET A 83 7.68 -18.16 -6.58
C MET A 83 6.45 -18.89 -7.11
N LEU A 84 6.56 -19.56 -8.27
CA LEU A 84 5.49 -20.42 -8.79
C LEU A 84 5.21 -21.60 -7.86
N ARG A 85 6.25 -22.31 -7.42
CA ARG A 85 6.12 -23.42 -6.46
C ARG A 85 5.49 -22.98 -5.14
N LEU A 86 5.98 -21.89 -4.55
CA LEU A 86 5.38 -21.29 -3.34
C LEU A 86 3.92 -20.85 -3.57
N GLY A 87 3.57 -20.45 -4.79
CA GLY A 87 2.20 -20.11 -5.18
C GLY A 87 1.28 -21.34 -5.21
N GLU A 88 1.76 -22.46 -5.73
CA GLU A 88 1.06 -23.74 -5.77
C GLU A 88 0.86 -24.34 -4.39
N GLU A 89 1.92 -24.38 -3.57
CA GLU A 89 1.88 -24.85 -2.18
C GLU A 89 0.83 -24.07 -1.38
N ARG A 90 0.88 -22.73 -1.42
CA ARG A 90 -0.11 -21.88 -0.74
C ARG A 90 -1.54 -22.09 -1.26
N ARG A 91 -1.74 -22.42 -2.55
CA ARG A 91 -3.08 -22.75 -3.09
C ARG A 91 -3.58 -24.08 -2.53
N ARG A 92 -2.72 -25.11 -2.48
CA ARG A 92 -3.05 -26.43 -1.91
C ARG A 92 -3.38 -26.32 -0.43
N GLU A 93 -2.55 -25.60 0.33
CA GLU A 93 -2.79 -25.35 1.76
C GLU A 93 -4.13 -24.64 1.99
N ARG A 94 -4.42 -23.56 1.24
CA ARG A 94 -5.72 -22.88 1.33
C ARG A 94 -6.90 -23.77 0.96
N GLN A 95 -6.74 -24.69 -0.01
CA GLN A 95 -7.78 -25.64 -0.36
C GLN A 95 -8.01 -26.64 0.77
N HIS A 96 -6.93 -27.19 1.33
CA HIS A 96 -7.02 -28.11 2.46
C HIS A 96 -7.68 -27.46 3.68
N LEU A 97 -7.27 -26.24 4.04
CA LEU A 97 -7.89 -25.46 5.13
C LEU A 97 -9.40 -25.24 4.90
N ARG A 98 -9.83 -25.07 3.64
CA ARG A 98 -11.26 -24.98 3.27
C ARG A 98 -11.99 -26.30 3.47
N GLU A 99 -11.38 -27.42 3.09
CA GLU A 99 -11.97 -28.76 3.23
C GLU A 99 -12.16 -29.16 4.71
N ILE A 100 -11.21 -28.79 5.58
CA ILE A 100 -11.28 -29.10 7.02
C ILE A 100 -12.02 -28.04 7.85
N GLY A 101 -12.63 -27.05 7.20
CA GLY A 101 -13.40 -25.99 7.86
C GLY A 101 -12.58 -25.00 8.69
N GLN A 102 -11.25 -24.97 8.55
CA GLN A 102 -10.35 -24.04 9.23
C GLN A 102 -10.08 -22.78 8.39
N VAL A 103 -11.15 -22.16 7.89
CA VAL A 103 -11.07 -20.86 7.22
C VAL A 103 -11.61 -19.81 8.18
N ARG A 104 -10.93 -18.66 8.28
CA ARG A 104 -11.52 -17.50 8.97
C ARG A 104 -12.81 -17.11 8.24
N GLU A 105 -13.94 -17.20 8.92
CA GLU A 105 -15.15 -16.50 8.49
C GLU A 105 -14.85 -15.00 8.54
N GLY A 106 -15.07 -14.34 7.40
CA GLY A 106 -14.78 -12.92 7.21
C GLY A 106 -15.95 -12.03 7.63
#